data_AF-A0A1M3KQM5-F1
#
_entry.id   AF-A0A1M3KQM5-F1
#
_cell.length_a   1.000
_cell.length_b   1.000
_cell.length_c   1.000
_cell.angle_alpha   90.00
_cell.angle_beta   90.00
_cell.angle_gamma   90.00
#
_symmetry.space_group_name_H-M   'P 1'
#
loop_
_entity.id
_entity.type
_entity.pdbx_description
1 polymer ?
#
loop_
_entity_poly.entity_id
_entity_poly.type
_entity_poly.pdbx_seq_one_letter_code
_entity_poly.pdbx_strand_id
1 'polypeptide(L)'
;MAELSDLHRAKRGVAILAACVVQTLGESDPTFERRFLGRLAAAYRELKDNSEGDVIQEMELLAWTRELLTGFDFINGQKEPWLADYKPGDHDH
;
A
#
# COMPACT_ATOMS: atom_id res chain seq x y z
N MET A 1 -11.99 22.99 1.90
CA MET A 1 -11.32 21.68 1.72
C MET A 1 -11.22 21.45 0.22
N ALA A 2 -10.02 21.27 -0.33
CA ALA A 2 -9.89 20.90 -1.73
C ALA A 2 -10.52 19.52 -1.94
N GLU A 3 -11.44 19.38 -2.90
CA GLU A 3 -11.97 18.08 -3.26
C GLU A 3 -10.87 17.20 -3.86
N LEU A 4 -10.75 15.97 -3.38
CA LEU A 4 -9.87 14.98 -4.00
C LEU A 4 -10.43 14.62 -5.37
N SER A 5 -9.56 14.65 -6.39
CA SER A 5 -9.91 14.19 -7.73
C SER A 5 -10.32 12.72 -7.71
N ASP A 6 -11.15 12.31 -8.68
CA ASP A 6 -11.57 10.92 -8.83
C ASP A 6 -10.39 9.97 -8.95
N LEU A 7 -9.32 10.39 -9.63
CA LEU A 7 -8.06 9.64 -9.71
C LEU A 7 -7.44 9.42 -8.33
N HIS A 8 -7.35 10.48 -7.51
CA HIS A 8 -6.79 10.36 -6.16
C HIS A 8 -7.62 9.40 -5.29
N ARG A 9 -8.95 9.49 -5.37
CA ARG A 9 -9.86 8.58 -4.66
C ARG A 9 -9.71 7.14 -5.12
N ALA A 10 -9.61 6.91 -6.43
CA ALA A 10 -9.42 5.59 -7.00
C ALA A 10 -8.10 4.96 -6.54
N LYS A 11 -6.99 5.71 -6.61
CA LYS A 11 -5.68 5.23 -6.14
C LYS A 11 -5.71 4.87 -4.66
N ARG A 12 -6.29 5.71 -3.82
CA ARG A 12 -6.43 5.43 -2.38
C ARG A 12 -7.24 4.16 -2.15
N GLY A 13 -8.36 4.00 -2.85
CA GLY A 13 -9.19 2.78 -2.76
C GLY A 13 -8.43 1.52 -3.17
N VAL A 14 -7.65 1.58 -4.26
CA VAL A 14 -6.84 0.45 -4.73
C VAL A 14 -5.71 0.11 -3.76
N ALA A 15 -5.02 1.12 -3.20
CA ALA A 15 -3.97 0.90 -2.20
C ALA A 15 -4.53 0.19 -0.96
N ILE A 16 -5.69 0.64 -0.46
CA ILE A 16 -6.39 0.02 0.68
C ILE A 16 -6.77 -1.42 0.35
N LEU A 17 -7.39 -1.67 -0.81
CA LEU A 17 -7.79 -3.01 -1.22
C LEU A 17 -6.58 -3.96 -1.31
N ALA A 18 -5.48 -3.50 -1.90
CA ALA A 18 -4.25 -4.26 -1.99
C ALA A 18 -3.66 -4.58 -0.60
N ALA A 19 -3.65 -3.61 0.31
CA ALA A 19 -3.19 -3.81 1.68
C ALA A 19 -4.02 -4.87 2.41
N CYS A 20 -5.35 -4.79 2.33
CA CYS A 20 -6.24 -5.79 2.93
C CYS A 20 -5.97 -7.19 2.37
N VAL A 21 -5.87 -7.34 1.05
CA VAL A 21 -5.59 -8.64 0.42
C VAL A 21 -4.26 -9.21 0.89
N VAL A 22 -3.21 -8.40 0.98
CA VAL A 22 -1.88 -8.83 1.43
C VAL A 22 -1.92 -9.26 2.90
N GLN A 23 -2.60 -8.51 3.76
CA GLN A 23 -2.74 -8.84 5.19
C GLN A 23 -3.53 -10.13 5.38
N THR A 24 -4.67 -10.30 4.70
CA THR A 24 -5.46 -11.54 4.76
C THR A 24 -4.67 -12.75 4.25
N LEU A 25 -3.89 -12.61 3.18
CA LEU A 25 -3.01 -13.69 2.71
C LEU A 25 -1.85 -13.96 3.69
N GLY A 26 -1.41 -12.93 4.42
CA GLY A 26 -0.42 -13.02 5.49
C GLY A 26 -0.87 -13.91 6.65
N GLU A 27 -2.17 -13.98 6.94
CA GLU A 27 -2.72 -14.87 7.97
C GLU A 27 -2.46 -16.36 7.67
N SER A 28 -2.46 -16.73 6.38
CA SER A 28 -2.20 -18.10 5.93
C SER A 28 -0.72 -18.35 5.61
N ASP A 29 0.02 -17.33 5.17
CA ASP A 29 1.45 -17.37 4.88
C ASP A 29 2.15 -16.11 5.41
N PRO A 30 2.81 -16.18 6.59
CA PRO A 30 3.47 -15.02 7.19
C PRO A 30 4.60 -14.43 6.34
N THR A 31 5.08 -15.14 5.31
CA THR A 31 6.12 -14.64 4.41
C THR A 31 5.56 -13.94 3.17
N PHE A 32 4.23 -13.96 2.98
CA PHE A 32 3.57 -13.38 1.81
C PHE A 32 3.82 -11.88 1.67
N GLU A 33 3.62 -11.12 2.75
CA GLU A 33 3.82 -9.67 2.76
C GLU A 33 5.24 -9.29 2.32
N ARG A 34 6.26 -9.94 2.88
CA ARG A 34 7.66 -9.68 2.49
C ARG A 34 7.90 -9.93 1.00
N ARG A 35 7.35 -11.01 0.42
CA ARG A 35 7.47 -11.28 -1.02
C ARG A 35 6.71 -10.26 -1.86
N PHE A 36 5.54 -9.83 -1.39
CA PHE A 36 4.75 -8.78 -2.02
C PHE A 36 5.52 -7.45 -2.04
N LEU A 37 6.05 -7.00 -0.90
CA LEU A 37 6.86 -5.78 -0.78
C LEU A 37 8.10 -5.82 -1.68
N GLY A 38 8.73 -6.99 -1.84
CA GLY A 38 9.84 -7.18 -2.78
C GLY A 38 9.42 -6.92 -4.24
N ARG A 39 8.26 -7.44 -4.67
CA ARG A 39 7.71 -7.19 -6.01
C ARG A 39 7.24 -5.75 -6.18
N LEU A 40 6.62 -5.17 -5.15
CA LEU A 40 6.17 -3.78 -5.14
C LEU A 40 7.35 -2.81 -5.34
N ALA A 41 8.46 -3.05 -4.64
CA ALA A 41 9.69 -2.28 -4.79
C ALA A 41 10.34 -2.46 -6.17
N ALA A 42 10.26 -3.65 -6.76
CA ALA A 42 10.73 -3.89 -8.12
C ALA A 42 9.88 -3.13 -9.15
N ALA A 43 8.55 -3.18 -9.03
CA ALA A 43 7.63 -2.45 -9.90
C ALA A 43 7.83 -0.93 -9.80
N TYR A 44 8.07 -0.41 -8.60
CA TYR A 44 8.38 1.01 -8.41
C TYR A 44 9.65 1.43 -9.16
N ARG A 45 10.71 0.63 -9.08
CA ARG A 45 11.96 0.88 -9.82
C ARG A 45 11.75 0.77 -11.33
N GLU A 46 11.02 -0.24 -11.78
CA GLU A 46 10.69 -0.42 -13.19
C GLU A 46 9.99 0.81 -13.78
N LEU A 47 8.99 1.35 -13.07
CA LEU A 47 8.32 2.58 -13.50
C LEU A 47 9.28 3.76 -13.53
N LYS A 48 10.04 3.95 -12.44
CA LYS A 48 10.95 5.08 -12.29
C LYS A 48 12.04 5.11 -13.36
N ASP A 49 12.62 3.95 -13.67
CA ASP A 49 13.87 3.85 -14.43
C ASP A 49 13.61 3.56 -15.92
N ASN A 50 12.49 2.90 -16.26
CA ASN A 50 12.26 2.36 -17.61
C ASN A 50 10.98 2.86 -18.30
N SER A 51 10.20 3.76 -17.70
CA SER A 51 8.99 4.30 -18.36
C SER A 51 9.25 5.58 -19.13
N GLU A 52 8.62 5.70 -20.29
CA GLU A 52 8.53 6.96 -21.02
C GLU A 52 7.30 7.75 -20.52
N GLY A 53 7.50 9.01 -20.14
CA GLY A 53 6.42 9.92 -19.71
C GLY A 53 6.35 10.15 -18.19
N ASP A 54 5.27 10.81 -17.76
CA ASP A 54 5.01 11.12 -16.35
C ASP A 54 4.31 9.93 -15.67
N VAL A 55 5.06 9.22 -14.82
CA VAL A 55 4.59 8.06 -14.05
C VAL A 55 4.38 8.37 -12.56
N ILE A 56 4.27 9.66 -12.20
CA ILE A 56 4.14 10.08 -10.79
C ILE A 56 2.89 9.45 -10.15
N GLN A 57 1.80 9.32 -10.89
CA GLN A 57 0.53 8.83 -10.35
C GLN A 57 0.59 7.35 -9.97
N GLU A 58 1.24 6.54 -10.79
CA GLU A 58 1.49 5.12 -10.60
C GLU A 58 2.48 4.89 -9.46
N MET A 59 3.59 5.64 -9.46
CA MET A 59 4.58 5.57 -8.39
C MET A 59 3.99 5.96 -7.03
N GLU A 60 3.11 6.97 -6.99
CA GLU A 60 2.40 7.38 -5.77
C GLU A 60 1.50 6.24 -5.24
N LEU A 61 0.78 5.54 -6.12
CA LEU A 61 -0.05 4.39 -5.72
C LEU A 61 0.78 3.28 -5.06
N LEU A 62 1.93 2.95 -5.67
CA LEU A 62 2.83 1.93 -5.12
C LEU A 62 3.43 2.37 -3.78
N ALA A 63 3.77 3.66 -3.65
CA ALA A 63 4.28 4.23 -2.41
C ALA A 63 3.22 4.16 -1.29
N TRP A 64 1.97 4.54 -1.56
CA TRP A 64 0.90 4.44 -0.57
C TRP A 64 0.62 3.00 -0.15
N THR A 65 0.66 2.05 -1.08
CA THR A 65 0.46 0.63 -0.74
C THR A 65 1.56 0.15 0.23
N ARG A 66 2.82 0.57 -0.01
CA ARG A 66 3.93 0.29 0.91
C ARG A 66 3.71 0.97 2.27
N GLU A 67 3.30 2.23 2.29
CA GLU A 67 3.04 2.96 3.52
C GLU A 67 1.95 2.28 4.35
N LEU A 68 0.84 1.85 3.74
CA LEU A 68 -0.22 1.13 4.46
C LEU A 68 0.28 -0.19 5.07
N LEU A 69 1.10 -0.95 4.34
CA LEU A 69 1.59 -2.25 4.84
C LEU A 69 2.70 -2.13 5.86
N THR A 70 3.54 -1.10 5.75
CA THR A 70 4.75 -1.00 6.58
C THR A 70 4.67 0.08 7.63
N GLY A 71 3.71 1.00 7.52
CA GLY A 71 3.65 2.24 8.30
C GLY A 71 4.74 3.26 7.94
N PHE A 72 5.61 2.98 6.97
CA PHE A 72 6.73 3.85 6.63
C PHE A 72 6.43 4.76 5.43
N ASP A 73 6.66 6.06 5.61
CA ASP A 73 6.74 7.03 4.53
C ASP A 73 7.99 7.95 4.68
N PHE A 74 8.47 8.51 3.57
CA PHE A 74 9.71 9.30 3.58
C PHE A 74 9.58 10.67 4.26
N ILE A 75 8.37 11.15 4.52
CA ILE A 75 8.09 12.47 5.10
C ILE A 75 7.92 12.35 6.61
N ASN A 76 7.16 11.36 7.08
CA ASN A 76 6.80 11.22 8.50
C ASN A 76 7.54 10.06 9.20
N GLY A 77 8.33 9.26 8.48
CA GLY A 77 9.08 8.15 9.06
C GLY A 77 8.21 6.92 9.31
N GLN A 78 8.49 6.20 10.40
CA GLN A 78 7.85 4.93 10.76
C GLN A 78 6.64 5.17 11.67
N LYS A 79 5.46 4.67 11.25
CA LYS A 79 4.22 4.60 12.01
C LYS A 79 3.78 3.15 12.15
N GLU A 80 2.64 2.93 12.80
CA GLU A 80 1.95 1.64 12.75
C GLU A 80 1.40 1.38 11.35
N PRO A 81 1.51 0.14 10.83
CA PRO A 81 0.80 -0.27 9.63
C PRO A 81 -0.71 -0.05 9.75
N TRP A 82 -1.34 0.13 8.61
CA TRP A 82 -2.80 0.16 8.49
C TRP A 82 -3.39 -1.13 9.06
N LEU A 83 -4.38 -1.03 9.95
CA LEU A 83 -5.02 -2.19 10.61
C LEU A 83 -4.05 -3.12 11.36
N ALA A 84 -2.92 -2.61 11.87
CA ALA A 84 -1.99 -3.40 12.67
C ALA A 84 -2.61 -4.01 13.94
N ASP A 85 -3.63 -3.34 14.49
CA ASP A 85 -4.38 -3.75 15.68
C ASP A 85 -5.67 -4.52 15.37
N TYR A 86 -5.98 -4.75 14.09
CA TYR A 86 -7.18 -5.47 13.70
C TYR A 86 -7.13 -6.92 14.17
N LYS A 87 -8.22 -7.34 14.84
CA LYS A 87 -8.45 -8.70 15.29
C LYS A 87 -9.76 -9.21 14.70
N PRO A 88 -9.73 -10.23 13.85
CA PRO A 88 -10.95 -10.83 13.32
C PRO A 88 -11.84 -11.34 14.48
N GLY A 89 -13.06 -10.81 14.60
CA GLY A 89 -14.06 -11.25 15.59
C GLY A 89 -14.27 -10.35 16.82
N ASP A 90 -13.47 -9.30 17.02
CA ASP A 90 -13.60 -8.41 18.19
C ASP A 90 -14.73 -7.35 18.05
N HIS A 91 -15.52 -7.40 16.97
CA HIS A 91 -16.63 -6.46 16.70
C HIS A 91 -18.04 -7.07 16.84
N ASP A 92 -18.14 -8.34 17.23
CA ASP A 92 -19.41 -9.07 17.36
C ASP A 92 -19.93 -9.17 18.82
N HIS A 93 -19.56 -8.22 19.69
CA HIS A 93 -20.04 -8.15 21.08
C HIS A 93 -20.64 -6.78 21.43
#